data_AF-A0A800JNN8-F1
#
_entry.id   AF-A0A800JNN8-F1
#
_cell.length_a   1.000
_cell.length_b   1.000
_cell.length_c   1.000
_cell.angle_alpha   90.00
_cell.angle_beta   90.00
_cell.angle_gamma   90.00
#
_symmetry.space_group_name_H-M   'P 1'
#
loop_
_entity.id
_entity.type
_entity.pdbx_description
1 polymer ?
#
loop_
_entity_poly.entity_id
_entity_poly.type
_entity_poly.pdbx_seq_one_letter_code
_entity_poly.pdbx_strand_id
1 'polypeptide(L)'
;MKGKIVVPKKVNAIPEKAQWLGGIGAGSWFSLEKEELGFRIIRFSEEGDLECSGIFKVQTQGFDILKHFQFTYLSHCQQCNILQNKTEYKFKLIENEH
;
A
#
# COMPACT_ATOMS: atom_id res chain seq x y z
N MET A 1 17.16 -18.01 15.39
CA MET A 1 17.79 -17.06 14.45
C MET A 1 16.71 -16.10 13.98
N LYS A 2 16.85 -14.80 14.23
CA LYS A 2 15.87 -13.80 13.78
C LYS A 2 16.06 -13.63 12.28
N GLY A 3 15.17 -14.19 11.47
CA GLY A 3 15.16 -13.98 10.03
C GLY A 3 15.07 -12.48 9.77
N LYS A 4 16.15 -11.89 9.28
CA LYS A 4 16.13 -10.50 8.83
C LYS A 4 15.17 -10.45 7.65
N ILE A 5 14.06 -9.75 7.80
CA ILE A 5 13.24 -9.35 6.67
C ILE A 5 14.14 -8.47 5.81
N VAL A 6 14.61 -9.00 4.67
CA VAL A 6 15.41 -8.24 3.72
C VAL A 6 14.44 -7.42 2.91
N VAL A 7 14.46 -6.10 3.11
CA VAL A 7 13.74 -5.18 2.23
C VAL A 7 14.53 -5.13 0.92
N PRO A 8 13.90 -5.43 -0.24
CA PRO A 8 14.59 -5.37 -1.52
C PRO A 8 15.10 -3.96 -1.81
N LYS A 9 16.09 -3.84 -2.70
CA LYS A 9 16.57 -2.53 -3.15
C LYS A 9 15.47 -1.86 -3.97
N LYS A 10 15.17 -0.61 -3.63
CA LYS A 10 14.18 0.19 -4.35
C LYS A 10 14.66 0.43 -5.79
N VAL A 11 13.92 -0.05 -6.77
CA VAL A 11 14.14 0.25 -8.19
C VAL A 11 13.42 1.53 -8.58
N ASN A 12 13.84 2.18 -9.68
CA ASN A 12 13.32 3.48 -10.11
C ASN A 12 11.80 3.53 -10.32
N ALA A 13 11.16 2.40 -10.61
CA ALA A 13 9.71 2.30 -10.81
C ALA A 13 8.91 2.42 -9.49
N ILE A 14 9.53 2.19 -8.33
CA ILE A 14 8.85 2.20 -7.03
C ILE A 14 8.90 3.63 -6.43
N PRO A 15 7.75 4.29 -6.17
CA PRO A 15 7.72 5.63 -5.62
C PRO A 15 8.47 5.75 -4.29
N GLU A 16 9.20 6.85 -4.04
CA GLU A 16 10.00 7.04 -2.81
C GLU A 16 9.22 6.82 -1.51
N LYS A 17 7.92 7.15 -1.51
CA LYS A 17 7.04 6.99 -0.34
C LYS A 17 6.41 5.59 -0.22
N ALA A 18 6.69 4.68 -1.15
CA ALA A 18 6.19 3.31 -1.08
C ALA A 18 6.77 2.55 0.12
N GLN A 19 5.93 1.74 0.73
CA GLN A 19 6.22 0.96 1.93
C GLN A 19 6.32 -0.53 1.56
N TRP A 20 7.29 -1.21 2.14
CA TRP A 20 7.44 -2.66 1.99
C TRP A 20 6.53 -3.37 2.99
N LEU A 21 5.65 -4.23 2.51
CA LEU A 21 4.88 -5.15 3.34
C LEU A 21 5.37 -6.58 3.05
N GLY A 22 6.24 -7.07 3.93
CA GLY A 22 6.87 -8.39 3.80
C GLY A 22 6.30 -9.43 4.77
N GLY A 23 6.19 -10.66 4.29
CA GLY A 23 5.96 -11.88 5.07
C GLY A 23 7.20 -12.79 5.09
N ILE A 24 7.03 -14.02 5.58
CA ILE A 24 8.11 -15.03 5.54
C ILE A 24 8.24 -15.54 4.09
N GLY A 25 9.19 -14.99 3.34
CA GLY A 25 9.58 -15.46 2.01
C GLY A 25 8.89 -14.80 0.81
N ALA A 26 8.02 -13.82 1.03
CA ALA A 26 7.41 -13.02 -0.04
C ALA A 26 7.01 -11.64 0.49
N GLY A 27 6.99 -10.63 -0.37
CA GLY A 27 6.48 -9.29 -0.04
C GLY A 27 6.21 -8.47 -1.28
N SER A 28 5.51 -7.36 -1.09
CA SER A 28 5.22 -6.39 -2.15
C SER A 28 5.46 -4.98 -1.64
N TRP A 29 5.77 -4.07 -2.56
CA TRP A 29 5.79 -2.64 -2.29
C TRP A 29 4.40 -2.04 -2.48
N PHE A 30 4.03 -1.11 -1.62
CA PHE A 30 2.75 -0.42 -1.65
C PHE A 30 2.97 1.08 -1.68
N SER A 31 2.46 1.78 -2.68
CA SER A 31 2.39 3.24 -2.68
C SER A 31 0.96 3.71 -2.39
N LEU A 32 0.87 4.91 -1.82
CA LEU A 32 -0.38 5.62 -1.58
C LEU A 32 -0.23 7.04 -2.09
N GLU A 33 -1.15 7.46 -2.94
CA GLU A 33 -1.23 8.81 -3.48
C GLU A 33 -2.66 9.34 -3.35
N LYS A 34 -2.79 10.64 -3.13
CA LYS A 34 -4.11 11.28 -3.05
C LYS A 34 -4.53 11.72 -4.45
N GLU A 35 -5.76 11.39 -4.82
CA GLU A 35 -6.39 11.70 -6.09
C GLU A 35 -7.68 12.51 -5.84
N GLU A 36 -8.29 13.04 -6.90
CA GLU A 36 -9.54 13.80 -6.77
C GLU A 36 -10.69 12.97 -6.19
N LEU A 37 -10.83 11.72 -6.65
CA LEU A 37 -11.93 10.83 -6.27
C LEU A 37 -11.63 9.95 -5.05
N GLY A 38 -10.39 9.93 -4.57
CA GLY A 38 -9.98 9.06 -3.47
C GLY A 38 -8.47 8.96 -3.31
N PHE A 39 -7.99 7.73 -3.17
CA PHE A 39 -6.58 7.43 -2.98
C PHE A 39 -6.15 6.34 -3.94
N ARG A 40 -5.13 6.63 -4.75
CA ARG A 40 -4.49 5.65 -5.60
C ARG A 40 -3.59 4.76 -4.75
N ILE A 41 -3.88 3.47 -4.74
CA ILE A 41 -3.01 2.46 -4.12
C ILE A 41 -2.42 1.62 -5.23
N ILE A 42 -1.09 1.53 -5.25
CA ILE A 42 -0.35 0.75 -6.23
C ILE A 42 0.46 -0.30 -5.50
N ARG A 43 0.40 -1.54 -5.97
CA ARG A 43 1.22 -2.65 -5.51
C ARG A 43 2.25 -3.00 -6.57
N PHE A 44 3.50 -3.10 -6.15
CA PHE A 44 4.61 -3.57 -6.98
C PHE A 44 5.22 -4.85 -6.41
N SER A 45 5.75 -5.69 -7.27
CA SER A 45 6.53 -6.87 -6.89
C SER A 45 7.84 -6.47 -6.21
N GLU A 46 8.59 -7.43 -5.69
CA GLU A 46 9.90 -7.17 -5.09
C GLU A 46 10.92 -6.55 -6.06
N GLU A 47 10.78 -6.88 -7.34
CA GLU A 47 11.54 -6.34 -8.47
C GLU A 47 11.03 -4.98 -8.95
N GLY A 48 9.87 -4.54 -8.47
CA GLY A 48 9.22 -3.28 -8.84
C GLY A 48 8.30 -3.35 -10.04
N ASP A 49 7.90 -4.55 -10.47
CA ASP A 49 6.89 -4.72 -11.50
C ASP A 49 5.52 -4.33 -10.96
N LEU A 50 4.73 -3.61 -11.75
CA LEU A 50 3.36 -3.24 -11.39
C LEU A 50 2.50 -4.51 -11.28
N GLU A 51 2.08 -4.87 -10.07
CA GLU A 51 1.16 -5.99 -9.86
C GLU A 51 -0.30 -5.54 -9.90
N CYS A 52 -0.58 -4.31 -9.46
CA CYS A 52 -1.93 -3.83 -9.27
C CYS A 52 -1.99 -2.32 -9.02
N SER A 53 -2.98 -1.63 -9.59
CA SER A 53 -3.28 -0.22 -9.36
C SER A 53 -4.79 -0.02 -9.29
N GLY A 54 -5.25 0.82 -8.37
CA GLY A 54 -6.65 1.20 -8.33
C GLY A 54 -6.89 2.43 -7.46
N ILE A 55 -8.06 3.03 -7.64
CA ILE A 55 -8.55 4.13 -6.81
C ILE A 55 -9.41 3.55 -5.70
N PHE A 56 -9.08 3.91 -4.47
CA PHE A 56 -9.74 3.45 -3.26
C PHE A 56 -10.33 4.61 -2.48
N LYS A 57 -11.45 4.34 -1.81
CA LYS A 57 -12.09 5.29 -0.89
C LYS A 57 -11.94 4.81 0.54
N VAL A 58 -11.43 5.69 1.40
CA VAL A 58 -11.41 5.47 2.84
C VAL A 58 -12.84 5.40 3.36
N GLN A 59 -13.15 4.35 4.10
CA GLN A 59 -14.49 4.08 4.63
C GLN A 59 -14.76 4.87 5.93
N THR A 60 -13.70 5.41 6.55
CA THR A 60 -13.77 6.12 7.82
C THR A 60 -13.06 7.47 7.68
N GLN A 61 -13.68 8.53 8.20
CA GLN A 61 -13.08 9.86 8.17
C GLN A 61 -11.88 9.96 9.12
N GLY A 62 -11.02 10.94 8.88
CA GLY A 62 -9.89 11.26 9.76
C GLY A 62 -8.55 10.65 9.34
N PHE A 63 -8.51 9.89 8.24
CA PHE A 63 -7.25 9.50 7.62
C PHE A 63 -6.56 10.73 7.01
N ASP A 64 -5.28 10.90 7.30
CA ASP A 64 -4.45 11.98 6.77
C ASP A 64 -3.18 11.41 6.11
N ILE A 65 -3.10 11.51 4.79
CA ILE A 65 -1.98 10.99 4.00
C ILE A 65 -0.64 11.68 4.33
N LEU A 66 -0.66 12.88 4.91
CA LEU A 66 0.56 13.62 5.26
C LEU A 66 1.17 13.14 6.59
N LYS A 67 0.41 12.39 7.40
CA LYS A 67 0.87 11.82 8.66
C LYS A 67 1.45 10.43 8.44
N HIS A 68 2.27 9.98 9.39
CA HIS A 68 2.79 8.62 9.37
C HIS A 68 1.63 7.60 9.36
N PHE A 69 1.72 6.63 8.46
CA PHE A 69 0.79 5.52 8.32
C PHE A 69 1.56 4.26 7.94
N GLN A 70 0.94 3.10 8.06
CA GLN A 70 1.52 1.83 7.65
C GLN A 70 0.49 0.95 6.95
N PHE A 71 0.81 0.42 5.78
CA PHE A 71 0.03 -0.66 5.18
C PHE A 71 0.08 -1.91 6.06
N THR A 72 -1.07 -2.55 6.29
CA THR A 72 -1.14 -3.77 7.12
C THR A 72 -1.68 -4.97 6.37
N TYR A 73 -2.58 -4.77 5.41
CA TYR A 73 -3.22 -5.85 4.67
C TYR A 73 -3.79 -5.36 3.34
N LEU A 74 -3.64 -6.15 2.28
CA LEU A 74 -4.35 -5.97 1.01
C LEU A 74 -5.02 -7.29 0.62
N SER A 75 -6.32 -7.25 0.36
CA SER A 75 -7.12 -8.41 -0.07
C SER A 75 -7.42 -8.30 -1.56
N HIS A 76 -6.76 -9.12 -2.39
CA HIS A 76 -7.07 -9.26 -3.82
C HIS A 76 -7.24 -7.94 -4.59
N CYS A 77 -6.48 -6.89 -4.25
CA CYS A 77 -6.62 -5.56 -4.85
C CYS A 77 -8.00 -4.89 -4.74
N GLN A 78 -8.89 -5.40 -3.89
CA GLN A 78 -10.23 -4.84 -3.71
C GLN A 78 -10.38 -4.10 -2.39
N GLN A 79 -9.56 -4.44 -1.40
CA GLN A 79 -9.57 -3.79 -0.10
C GLN A 79 -8.17 -3.69 0.47
N CYS A 80 -7.85 -2.54 1.06
CA CYS A 80 -6.60 -2.29 1.76
C CYS A 80 -6.87 -1.77 3.18
N ASN A 81 -6.05 -2.19 4.14
CA ASN A 81 -6.04 -1.65 5.49
C ASN A 81 -4.76 -0.84 5.71
N ILE A 82 -4.93 0.34 6.29
CA ILE A 82 -3.84 1.24 6.65
C ILE A 82 -3.97 1.60 8.13
N LEU A 83 -2.92 1.37 8.90
CA LEU A 83 -2.83 1.72 10.30
C LEU A 83 -2.24 3.13 10.45
N GLN A 84 -2.95 4.03 11.12
CA GLN A 84 -2.47 5.36 11.45
C GLN A 84 -2.89 5.69 12.89
N ASN A 85 -1.93 6.11 13.73
CA ASN A 85 -2.19 6.44 15.14
C ASN A 85 -2.95 5.35 15.94
N LYS A 86 -2.63 4.07 15.68
CA LYS A 86 -3.33 2.89 16.26
C LYS A 86 -4.79 2.72 15.81
N THR A 87 -5.25 3.51 14.84
CA THR A 87 -6.56 3.38 14.20
C THR A 87 -6.38 2.69 12.84
N GLU A 88 -7.16 1.64 12.61
CA GLU A 88 -7.21 0.98 11.30
C GLU A 88 -8.20 1.69 10.39
N TYR A 89 -7.72 2.15 9.24
CA TYR A 89 -8.52 2.75 8.18
C TYR A 89 -8.67 1.74 7.05
N LYS A 90 -9.92 1.44 6.69
CA LYS A 90 -10.25 0.54 5.59
C LYS A 90 -10.45 1.34 4.32
N PHE A 91 -9.78 0.92 3.27
CA PHE A 91 -9.85 1.46 1.92
C PHE A 91 -10.52 0.42 1.05
N LYS A 92 -11.61 0.78 0.38
CA LYS A 92 -12.28 -0.08 -0.59
C LYS A 92 -12.07 0.46 -1.98
N LEU A 93 -11.78 -0.43 -2.91
CA LEU A 93 -11.67 -0.11 -4.32
C LEU A 93 -12.99 0.48 -4.82
N ILE A 94 -12.88 1.57 -5.58
CA ILE A 94 -14.01 2.20 -6.27
C ILE A 94 -13.83 2.21 -7.78
N GLU A 95 -12.58 2.19 -8.26
CA GLU A 95 -12.26 2.16 -9.68
C GLU A 95 -10.97 1.37 -9.89
N ASN A 96 -11.05 0.36 -10.77
CA ASN A 96 -9.89 -0.41 -11.21
C ASN A 96 -9.36 0.20 -12.50
N GLU A 97 -8.05 0.36 -12.60
CA GLU A 97 -7.39 0.56 -13.88
C GLU A 97 -6.75 -0.78 -14.28
N HIS A 98 -7.27 -1.39 -15.35
CA HIS A 98 -6.65 -2.52 -16.05
C HIS A 98 -5.88 -2.01 -17.25
#